data_AF-A0A4Q5QU27-F1
#
_entry.id   AF-A0A4Q5QU27-F1
#
_cell.length_a   1.000
_cell.length_b   1.000
_cell.length_c   1.000
_cell.angle_alpha   90.00
_cell.angle_beta   90.00
_cell.angle_gamma   90.00
#
_symmetry.space_group_name_H-M   'P 1'
#
loop_
_entity.id
_entity.type
_entity.pdbx_description
1 polymer ?
#
loop_
_entity_poly.entity_id
_entity_poly.type
_entity_poly.pdbx_seq_one_letter_code
_entity_poly.pdbx_strand_id
1 'polypeptide(L)' 'GAFICSFECTFCAECADALDERCPNCGGELLDRPTRLGEAPPQKPAVGRRH' A
#
# COMPACT_ATOMS: atom_id res chain seq x y z
N GLY A 1 4.64 5.90 9.56
CA GLY A 1 4.36 4.72 8.74
C GLY A 1 3.44 5.10 7.60
N ALA A 2 3.03 4.11 6.82
CA ALA A 2 1.95 4.23 5.85
C ALA A 2 0.96 3.10 6.14
N PHE A 3 -0.33 3.36 6.04
CA PHE A 3 -1.37 2.36 6.23
C PHE A 3 -2.04 2.07 4.90
N ILE A 4 -2.47 0.82 4.71
CA ILE A 4 -3.07 0.33 3.47
C ILE A 4 -4.27 -0.55 3.76
N CYS A 5 -5.33 -0.45 2.94
CA CYS A 5 -6.45 -1.39 2.96
C CYS A 5 -6.32 -2.46 1.87
N SER A 6 -7.20 -3.46 1.85
CA SER A 6 -7.22 -4.53 0.84
C SER A 6 -7.43 -4.07 -0.61
N PHE A 7 -7.92 -2.83 -0.80
CA PHE A 7 -8.10 -2.19 -2.11
C PHE A 7 -6.95 -1.22 -2.44
N GLU A 8 -5.85 -1.31 -1.68
CA GLU A 8 -4.62 -0.55 -1.89
C GLU A 8 -4.76 0.97 -1.76
N CYS A 9 -5.84 1.46 -1.12
CA CYS A 9 -5.90 2.85 -0.67
C CYS A 9 -4.82 3.06 0.40
N THR A 10 -3.99 4.09 0.24
CA THR A 10 -2.86 4.35 1.14
C THR A 10 -3.05 5.65 1.90
N PHE A 11 -2.77 5.63 3.20
CA PHE A 11 -2.93 6.78 4.10
C PHE A 11 -1.69 6.97 4.98
N CYS A 12 -1.49 8.20 5.45
CA CYS A 12 -0.46 8.52 6.42
C CYS A 12 -0.84 7.97 7.82
N ALA A 13 0.11 7.88 8.75
CA ALA A 13 -0.16 7.39 10.10
C ALA A 13 -1.20 8.26 10.85
N GLU A 14 -1.04 9.58 10.81
CA GLU A 14 -1.98 10.53 11.41
C GLU A 14 -3.38 10.43 10.77
N CYS A 15 -3.41 10.15 9.47
CA CYS A 15 -4.64 9.99 8.71
C CYS A 15 -5.38 8.71 9.14
N ALA A 16 -4.66 7.60 9.31
CA ALA A 16 -5.24 6.33 9.75
C ALA A 16 -5.78 6.42 11.19
N ASP A 17 -5.05 7.11 12.08
CA ASP A 17 -5.47 7.39 13.46
C ASP A 17 -6.76 8.24 13.49
N ALA A 18 -6.79 9.34 12.73
CA ALA A 18 -7.98 10.19 12.62
C ALA A 18 -9.20 9.51 11.98
N LEU A 19 -9.01 8.35 11.33
CA LEU A 19 -10.03 7.56 10.67
C LEU A 19 -10.42 6.30 11.46
N ASP A 20 -9.96 6.16 12.72
CA ASP A 20 -10.19 4.97 13.56
C ASP A 20 -9.79 3.67 12.84
N GLU A 21 -8.66 3.72 12.12
CA GLU A 21 -8.12 2.60 11.35
C GLU A 21 -9.11 2.06 10.30
N ARG A 22 -10.05 2.89 9.83
CA ARG A 22 -11.09 2.53 8.86
C ARG A 22 -10.94 3.32 7.57
N CYS A 23 -10.85 2.63 6.44
CA CYS A 23 -10.75 3.29 5.14
C CYS A 23 -12.09 3.94 4.75
N PRO A 24 -12.15 5.27 4.50
CA PRO A 24 -13.39 5.95 4.12
C PRO A 24 -13.85 5.59 2.70
N ASN A 25 -12.95 5.11 1.85
CA ASN A 25 -13.26 4.79 0.46
C ASN A 25 -13.87 3.40 0.28
N CYS A 26 -13.41 2.40 1.06
CA CYS A 26 -13.86 1.02 0.92
C CYS A 26 -14.55 0.45 2.16
N GLY A 27 -14.50 1.15 3.30
CA GLY A 27 -15.07 0.70 4.57
C GLY A 27 -14.34 -0.47 5.24
N GLY A 28 -13.17 -0.87 4.71
CA GLY A 28 -12.30 -1.90 5.30
C GLY A 28 -11.32 -1.34 6.33
N GLU A 29 -10.53 -2.23 6.93
CA GLU A 29 -9.49 -1.89 7.91
C GLU A 29 -8.23 -1.31 7.23
N LEU A 30 -7.58 -0.37 7.90
CA LEU A 30 -6.29 0.19 7.54
C LEU A 30 -5.23 -0.49 8.38
N LEU A 31 -4.32 -1.22 7.74
CA LEU A 31 -3.22 -1.91 8.40
C LEU A 31 -1.88 -1.29 8.02
N ASP A 32 -0.89 -1.42 8.90
CA ASP A 32 0.47 -0.94 8.63
C ASP A 32 1.00 -1.58 7.33
N ARG A 33 1.50 -0.73 6.44
CA ARG A 33 2.03 -1.18 5.15
C ARG A 33 3.31 -1.99 5.42
N PRO A 34 3.39 -3.24 4.95
CA PRO A 34 4.55 -4.06 5.18
C PRO A 34 5.79 -3.39 4.61
N THR A 35 6.84 -3.31 5.43
CA THR A 35 8.16 -2.86 4.98
C THR A 35 8.73 -3.92 4.05
N ARG A 36 9.40 -3.50 2.97
CA ARG A 36 10.13 -4.45 2.13
C ARG A 36 11.23 -5.11 2.98
N LEU A 37 11.07 -6.41 3.20
CA LEU A 37 12.10 -7.23 3.83
C LEU A 37 12.89 -7.94 2.72
N GLY A 38 14.20 -7.72 2.69
CA GLY A 38 15.12 -8.32 1.72
C GLY A 38 15.53 -7.40 0.56
N GLU A 39 16.55 -7.83 -0.18
CA GLU A 39 17.02 -7.17 -1.40
C GLU A 39 15.96 -7.28 -2.50
N ALA A 40 15.82 -6.22 -3.31
CA ALA A 40 14.96 -6.31 -4.48
C ALA A 40 15.46 -7.44 -5.40
N PRO A 41 14.57 -8.32 -5.91
CA PRO A 41 14.97 -9.29 -6.91
C PRO A 41 15.56 -8.56 -8.13
N PRO A 42 16.53 -9.16 -8.84
CA PRO A 42 17.14 -8.53 -10.01
C PRO A 42 16.05 -8.13 -11.00
N GLN A 43 16.11 -6.87 -11.45
CA GLN A 43 15.08 -6.30 -12.31
C GLN A 43 15.02 -7.09 -13.62
N LYS A 44 13.84 -7.67 -13.91
CA LYS A 44 13.61 -8.31 -15.20
C LYS A 44 13.47 -7.22 -16.27
N PRO A 45 14.14 -7.35 -17.44
CA PRO A 45 13.96 -6.38 -18.50
C PRO A 45 12.49 -6.34 -18.92
N ALA A 46 11.93 -5.13 -19.06
CA ALA A 46 10.59 -4.95 -19.58
C ALA A 46 10.55 -5.39 -21.04
N VAL A 47 10.10 -6.61 -21.30
CA VAL A 47 9.80 -7.08 -22.66
C VAL A 47 8.40 -6.62 -23.02
N GLY A 48 8.32 -5.55 -23.81
CA GLY A 48 7.05 -5.02 -24.29
C GLY A 48 7.22 -4.35 -25.63
N ARG A 49 6.72 -4.98 -26.70
CA ARG A 49 6.43 -4.26 -27.94
C ARG A 49 5.26 -3.33 -27.66
N ARG A 50 5.50 -2.02 -27.77
CA ARG A 50 4.41 -1.04 -27.84
C ARG A 50 3.75 -1.22 -29.21
N HIS A 51 2.44 -1.48 -29.22
CA HIS A 51 1.61 -1.53 -30.43
C HIS A 51 1.22 -0.12 -30.87
#